data_AF-A0A2X2V4B8-F1
#
_entry.id   AF-A0A2X2V4B8-F1
#
_cell.length_a   1.000
_cell.length_b   1.000
_cell.length_c   1.000
_cell.angle_alpha   90.00
_cell.angle_beta   90.00
_cell.angle_gamma   90.00
#
_symmetry.space_group_name_H-M   'P 1'
#
loop_
_entity.id
_entity.type
_entity.pdbx_description
1 polymer ?
#
loop_
_entity_poly.entity_id
_entity_poly.type
_entity_poly.pdbx_seq_one_letter_code
_entity_poly.pdbx_strand_id
1 'polypeptide(L)'
;MHRDVCRFANTLLELGIKKGDVVAIYMPMVPEAAVAMLACARIGAVHSVIFGGFSPEAVAGRIIDSSSRLVITADEGVRAGRGIPLKKNVDDALKNPNVNSVEHVVVLKRTGGKVDWHEGRDLWWSDVIEKSSADHQPEEMNAEDPLFILYTSGSTGKPKGVLHTTGGYLVYAATTFKYVFDYHPDDIYWCTADVGWVTGHSYLLYGPLACGATTLMFGRRAKLADACADGAGGG
;
A
#
# COMPACT_ATOMS: atom_id res chain seq x y z
N MET A 1 6.97 9.33 -9.44
CA MET A 1 6.97 7.88 -9.15
C MET A 1 8.38 7.32 -8.93
N HIS A 2 9.22 7.06 -9.95
CA HIS A 2 10.55 6.45 -9.72
C HIS A 2 11.39 7.18 -8.67
N ARG A 3 11.48 8.51 -8.78
CA ARG A 3 12.16 9.38 -7.79
C ARG A 3 11.66 9.16 -6.37
N ASP A 4 10.33 9.11 -6.19
CA ASP A 4 9.71 9.02 -4.87
C ASP A 4 9.88 7.60 -4.30
N VAL A 5 9.87 6.57 -5.16
CA VAL A 5 10.22 5.19 -4.80
C VAL A 5 11.67 5.10 -4.33
N CYS A 6 12.61 5.75 -5.02
CA CYS A 6 14.02 5.75 -4.60
C CYS A 6 14.23 6.45 -3.26
N ARG A 7 13.59 7.61 -3.07
CA ARG A 7 13.62 8.33 -1.79
C ARG A 7 13.09 7.49 -0.66
N PHE A 8 11.91 6.90 -0.87
CA PHE A 8 11.28 6.13 0.18
C PHE A 8 11.98 4.79 0.44
N ALA A 9 12.60 4.17 -0.58
CA ALA A 9 13.47 3.01 -0.40
C ALA A 9 14.69 3.34 0.49
N ASN A 10 15.36 4.48 0.24
CA ASN A 10 16.45 4.96 1.09
C ASN A 10 15.96 5.23 2.53
N THR A 11 14.80 5.86 2.69
CA THR A 11 14.16 6.05 4.00
C THR A 11 13.96 4.72 4.73
N LEU A 12 13.44 3.69 4.06
CA LEU A 12 13.22 2.38 4.70
C LEU A 12 14.55 1.77 5.19
N LEU A 13 15.63 1.89 4.43
CA LEU A 13 16.97 1.44 4.84
C LEU A 13 17.50 2.25 6.03
N GLU A 14 17.31 3.57 6.04
CA GLU A 14 17.70 4.46 7.15
C GLU A 14 16.93 4.12 8.44
N LEU A 15 15.67 3.68 8.32
CA LEU A 15 14.84 3.16 9.42
C LEU A 15 15.16 1.71 9.78
N GLY A 16 16.21 1.13 9.20
CA GLY A 16 16.74 -0.18 9.57
C GLY A 16 16.00 -1.38 8.97
N ILE A 17 15.11 -1.17 7.99
CA ILE A 17 14.46 -2.25 7.24
C ILE A 17 15.49 -2.89 6.31
N LYS A 18 15.49 -4.22 6.27
CA LYS A 18 16.40 -5.03 5.46
C LYS A 18 15.63 -5.95 4.53
N LYS A 19 16.33 -6.54 3.55
CA LYS A 19 15.80 -7.60 2.71
C LYS A 19 15.18 -8.71 3.57
N GLY A 20 13.95 -9.10 3.25
CA GLY A 20 13.17 -10.11 3.98
C GLY A 20 12.34 -9.60 5.15
N ASP A 21 12.58 -8.38 5.65
CA ASP A 21 11.73 -7.80 6.68
C ASP A 21 10.33 -7.48 6.15
N VAL A 22 9.32 -7.61 7.01
CA VAL A 22 7.94 -7.29 6.64
C VAL A 22 7.59 -5.85 7.00
N VAL A 23 6.97 -5.14 6.05
CA VAL A 23 6.44 -3.77 6.24
C VAL A 23 4.93 -3.77 6.04
N ALA A 24 4.18 -3.41 7.08
CA ALA A 24 2.73 -3.30 7.00
C ALA A 24 2.32 -1.97 6.34
N ILE A 25 1.42 -2.01 5.37
CA ILE A 25 0.91 -0.82 4.67
C ILE A 25 -0.59 -0.70 4.93
N TYR A 26 -0.99 0.26 5.76
CA TYR A 26 -2.37 0.54 6.13
C TYR A 26 -2.76 1.95 5.69
N MET A 27 -2.96 2.11 4.37
CA MET A 27 -3.16 3.40 3.71
C MET A 27 -4.45 3.47 2.90
N PRO A 28 -4.98 4.68 2.62
CA PRO A 28 -6.08 4.86 1.68
C PRO A 28 -5.57 4.72 0.24
N MET A 29 -6.49 4.78 -0.73
CA MET A 29 -6.17 4.83 -2.17
C MET A 29 -5.52 6.17 -2.54
N VAL A 30 -4.20 6.26 -2.38
CA VAL A 30 -3.36 7.42 -2.69
C VAL A 30 -2.05 6.97 -3.36
N PRO A 31 -1.44 7.80 -4.23
CA PRO A 31 -0.21 7.42 -4.96
C PRO A 31 0.93 6.96 -4.05
N GLU A 32 1.01 7.48 -2.83
CA GLU A 32 2.00 7.09 -1.83
C GLU A 32 1.89 5.61 -1.45
N ALA A 33 0.71 4.98 -1.59
CA ALA A 33 0.55 3.53 -1.41
C ALA A 33 1.30 2.73 -2.47
N ALA A 34 1.22 3.16 -3.73
CA ALA A 34 2.02 2.58 -4.81
C ALA A 34 3.52 2.80 -4.55
N VAL A 35 3.90 3.99 -4.10
CA VAL A 35 5.30 4.30 -3.75
C VAL A 35 5.81 3.39 -2.63
N ALA A 36 5.02 3.20 -1.57
CA ALA A 36 5.36 2.34 -0.44
C ALA A 36 5.54 0.88 -0.85
N MET A 37 4.60 0.32 -1.62
CA MET A 37 4.67 -1.07 -2.11
C MET A 37 5.92 -1.30 -2.98
N LEU A 38 6.19 -0.38 -3.91
CA LEU A 38 7.34 -0.46 -4.81
C LEU A 38 8.67 -0.20 -4.10
N ALA A 39 8.71 0.67 -3.10
CA ALA A 39 9.90 0.91 -2.29
C ALA A 39 10.27 -0.33 -1.46
N CYS A 40 9.28 -1.02 -0.87
CA CYS A 40 9.51 -2.29 -0.19
C CYS A 40 10.11 -3.31 -1.16
N ALA A 41 9.47 -3.50 -2.33
CA ALA A 41 9.98 -4.40 -3.36
C ALA A 41 11.40 -4.02 -3.84
N ARG A 42 11.71 -2.73 -3.93
CA ARG A 42 13.02 -2.22 -4.38
C ARG A 42 14.17 -2.58 -3.43
N ILE A 43 13.91 -2.68 -2.13
CA ILE A 43 14.91 -3.05 -1.12
C ILE A 43 14.85 -4.53 -0.71
N GLY A 44 13.98 -5.31 -1.38
CA GLY A 44 13.73 -6.70 -1.04
C GLY A 44 12.96 -6.92 0.26
N ALA A 45 12.30 -5.89 0.79
CA ALA A 45 11.37 -6.02 1.91
C ALA A 45 10.02 -6.58 1.43
N VAL A 46 9.36 -7.33 2.29
CA VAL A 46 8.07 -7.96 2.02
C VAL A 46 6.97 -7.01 2.47
N HIS A 47 6.22 -6.41 1.55
CA HIS A 47 5.10 -5.57 1.99
C HIS A 47 3.87 -6.42 2.35
N SER A 48 3.12 -5.95 3.33
CA SER A 48 1.87 -6.56 3.79
C SER A 48 0.79 -5.49 3.79
N VAL A 49 0.05 -5.38 2.69
CA VAL A 49 -1.01 -4.38 2.57
C VAL A 49 -2.23 -4.82 3.36
N ILE A 50 -2.71 -3.91 4.21
CA ILE A 50 -3.89 -4.08 5.04
C ILE A 50 -4.95 -3.10 4.54
N PHE A 51 -6.14 -3.62 4.19
CA PHE A 51 -7.23 -2.79 3.72
C PHE A 51 -7.62 -1.72 4.74
N GLY A 52 -7.60 -0.45 4.34
CA GLY A 52 -7.84 0.73 5.20
C GLY A 52 -9.18 0.78 5.94
N GLY A 53 -10.10 -0.15 5.68
CA GLY A 53 -11.38 -0.28 6.38
C GLY A 53 -11.40 -1.31 7.51
N PHE A 54 -10.28 -1.96 7.83
CA PHE A 54 -10.22 -2.97 8.89
C PHE A 54 -10.12 -2.38 10.29
N SER A 55 -10.61 -3.12 11.29
CA SER A 55 -10.57 -2.71 12.69
C SER A 55 -9.14 -2.75 13.25
N PRO A 56 -8.85 -2.05 14.36
CA PRO A 56 -7.56 -2.13 15.03
C PRO A 56 -7.13 -3.57 15.37
N GLU A 57 -8.06 -4.43 15.77
CA GLU A 57 -7.79 -5.84 16.09
C GLU A 57 -7.36 -6.62 14.84
N ALA A 58 -8.00 -6.34 13.70
CA ALA A 58 -7.66 -6.94 12.42
C ALA A 58 -6.30 -6.45 11.88
N VAL A 59 -5.93 -5.20 12.17
CA VAL A 59 -4.60 -4.65 11.89
C VAL A 59 -3.56 -5.33 12.78
N ALA A 60 -3.78 -5.36 14.10
CA ALA A 60 -2.89 -5.99 15.07
C ALA A 60 -2.62 -7.46 14.75
N GLY A 61 -3.67 -8.24 14.45
CA GLY A 61 -3.51 -9.65 14.11
C GLY A 61 -2.60 -9.92 12.91
N ARG A 62 -2.61 -9.04 11.91
CA ARG A 62 -1.73 -9.13 10.72
C ARG A 62 -0.31 -8.71 11.03
N ILE A 63 -0.14 -7.66 11.85
CA ILE A 63 1.19 -7.23 12.30
C ILE A 63 1.85 -8.34 13.12
N ILE A 64 1.11 -8.97 14.04
CA ILE A 64 1.60 -10.08 14.88
C ILE A 64 2.01 -11.27 14.00
N ASP A 65 1.11 -11.73 13.12
CA ASP A 65 1.35 -12.92 12.31
C ASP A 65 2.52 -12.75 11.33
N SER A 66 2.67 -11.55 10.77
CA SER A 66 3.78 -11.24 9.86
C SER A 66 5.05 -10.73 10.55
N SER A 67 5.01 -10.47 11.87
CA SER A 67 6.08 -9.80 12.61
C SER A 67 6.56 -8.51 11.91
N SER A 68 5.61 -7.70 11.41
CA SER A 68 5.93 -6.47 10.68
C SER A 68 6.79 -5.53 11.52
N ARG A 69 7.91 -5.04 10.97
CA ARG A 69 8.87 -4.16 11.67
C ARG A 69 8.53 -2.68 11.59
N LEU A 70 7.77 -2.29 10.57
CA LEU A 70 7.36 -0.91 10.34
C LEU A 70 5.92 -0.88 9.82
N VAL A 71 5.16 0.14 10.21
CA VAL A 71 3.81 0.42 9.70
C VAL A 71 3.80 1.72 8.92
N ILE A 72 3.26 1.69 7.70
CA ILE A 72 3.03 2.88 6.87
C ILE A 72 1.53 3.16 6.88
N THR A 73 1.12 4.37 7.27
CA THR A 73 -0.28 4.76 7.37
C THR A 73 -0.50 6.21 6.96
N ALA A 74 -1.73 6.72 7.13
CA ALA A 74 -2.08 8.13 6.99
C ALA A 74 -2.73 8.65 8.29
N ASP A 75 -2.80 9.96 8.45
CA ASP A 75 -3.58 10.59 9.51
C ASP A 75 -5.04 10.09 9.46
N GLU A 76 -5.70 10.29 8.33
CA GLU A 76 -7.04 9.82 8.04
C GLU A 76 -7.20 9.41 6.56
N GLY A 77 -8.07 8.44 6.31
CA GLY A 77 -8.61 8.14 5.00
C GLY A 77 -9.92 8.90 4.75
N VAL A 78 -10.33 9.03 3.50
CA VAL A 78 -11.68 9.49 3.14
C VAL A 78 -12.31 8.47 2.22
N ARG A 79 -13.47 7.95 2.61
CA ARG A 79 -14.23 7.00 1.80
C ARG A 79 -15.71 7.35 1.79
N ALA A 80 -16.23 7.60 0.60
CA ALA A 80 -17.63 8.00 0.40
C ALA A 80 -18.03 9.21 1.28
N GLY A 81 -17.14 10.19 1.40
CA GLY A 81 -17.35 11.41 2.19
C GLY A 81 -17.18 11.25 3.70
N ARG A 82 -16.87 10.05 4.22
CA ARG A 82 -16.62 9.82 5.64
C ARG A 82 -15.12 9.66 5.91
N GLY A 83 -14.66 10.30 6.98
CA GLY A 83 -13.31 10.12 7.51
C GLY A 83 -13.11 8.72 8.08
N ILE A 84 -11.95 8.13 7.84
CA ILE A 84 -11.50 6.88 8.44
C ILE A 84 -10.27 7.22 9.29
N PRO A 85 -10.29 7.01 10.62
CA PRO A 85 -9.21 7.46 11.50
C PRO A 85 -8.04 6.46 11.48
N LEU A 86 -7.29 6.44 10.38
CA LEU A 86 -6.25 5.44 10.11
C LEU A 86 -5.14 5.45 11.17
N LYS A 87 -4.58 6.62 11.51
CA LYS A 87 -3.54 6.74 12.54
C LYS A 87 -4.04 6.26 13.91
N LYS A 88 -5.25 6.66 14.30
CA LYS A 88 -5.88 6.20 15.55
C LYS A 88 -6.01 4.67 15.57
N ASN A 89 -6.43 4.07 14.45
CA ASN A 89 -6.57 2.62 14.35
C ASN A 89 -5.22 1.90 14.48
N VAL A 90 -4.14 2.48 13.94
CA VAL A 90 -2.77 1.97 14.15
C VAL A 90 -2.39 2.10 15.63
N ASP A 91 -2.60 3.25 16.26
CA ASP A 91 -2.28 3.42 17.69
C ASP A 91 -3.02 2.43 18.58
N ASP A 92 -4.31 2.19 18.30
CA ASP A 92 -5.10 1.19 19.02
C ASP A 92 -4.62 -0.24 18.75
N ALA A 93 -4.19 -0.56 17.53
CA ALA A 93 -3.60 -1.85 17.20
C ALA A 93 -2.28 -2.10 17.95
N LEU A 94 -1.43 -1.08 18.04
CA LEU A 94 -0.14 -1.14 18.73
C LEU A 94 -0.25 -1.23 20.26
N LYS A 95 -1.42 -1.01 20.85
CA LYS A 95 -1.67 -1.27 22.28
C LYS A 95 -1.77 -2.76 22.61
N ASN A 96 -1.94 -3.62 21.60
CA ASN A 96 -1.95 -5.06 21.81
C ASN A 96 -0.55 -5.52 22.25
N PRO A 97 -0.40 -6.17 23.42
CA PRO A 97 0.93 -6.53 23.97
C PRO A 97 1.70 -7.54 23.10
N ASN A 98 1.02 -8.22 22.18
CA ASN A 98 1.67 -9.14 21.24
C ASN A 98 2.26 -8.42 20.02
N VAL A 99 1.94 -7.15 19.80
CA VAL A 99 2.60 -6.33 18.78
C VAL A 99 3.88 -5.76 19.38
N ASN A 100 4.99 -6.50 19.21
CA ASN A 100 6.29 -6.18 19.80
C ASN A 100 7.41 -5.99 18.76
N SER A 101 7.08 -6.05 17.46
CA SER A 101 8.03 -5.96 16.35
C SER A 101 8.12 -4.56 15.73
N VAL A 102 7.12 -3.70 15.91
CA VAL A 102 7.03 -2.40 15.23
C VAL A 102 7.92 -1.36 15.92
N GLU A 103 8.94 -0.88 15.21
CA GLU A 103 9.88 0.14 15.69
C GLU A 103 9.45 1.56 15.27
N HIS A 104 8.92 1.69 14.05
CA HIS A 104 8.54 2.98 13.47
C HIS A 104 7.17 2.95 12.79
N VAL A 105 6.50 4.10 12.80
CA VAL A 105 5.25 4.34 12.06
C VAL A 105 5.43 5.56 11.15
N VAL A 106 5.39 5.35 9.84
CA VAL A 106 5.43 6.45 8.87
C VAL A 106 4.00 6.89 8.54
N VAL A 107 3.70 8.17 8.74
CA VAL A 107 2.34 8.73 8.64
C VAL A 107 2.29 9.75 7.49
N LEU A 108 1.43 9.49 6.50
CA LEU A 108 1.07 10.46 5.47
C LEU A 108 0.04 11.46 6.02
N LYS A 109 0.33 12.76 5.88
CA LYS A 109 -0.66 13.82 6.16
C LYS A 109 -1.63 13.94 4.98
N ARG A 110 -2.76 13.24 5.04
CA ARG A 110 -3.75 13.15 3.97
C ARG A 110 -4.90 14.13 4.14
N THR A 111 -5.42 14.33 5.35
CA THR A 111 -6.52 15.28 5.62
C THR A 111 -6.06 16.49 6.42
N GLY A 112 -4.95 16.37 7.16
CA GLY A 112 -4.54 17.36 8.16
C GLY A 112 -5.35 17.29 9.46
N GLY A 113 -6.09 16.19 9.67
CA GLY A 113 -6.82 15.94 10.91
C GLY A 113 -5.88 15.88 12.13
N LYS A 114 -6.44 16.15 13.31
CA LYS A 114 -5.67 16.05 14.56
C LYS A 114 -5.53 14.58 14.94
N VAL A 115 -4.28 14.12 15.03
CA VAL A 115 -3.94 12.74 15.41
C VAL A 115 -3.04 12.75 16.65
N ASP A 116 -3.12 11.69 17.44
CA ASP A 116 -2.17 11.46 18.53
C ASP A 116 -0.80 11.11 17.95
N TRP A 117 0.26 11.55 18.63
CA TRP A 117 1.64 11.44 18.17
C TRP A 117 2.54 10.87 19.26
N HIS A 118 3.35 9.88 18.90
CA HIS A 118 4.30 9.24 19.80
C HIS A 118 5.74 9.55 19.35
N GLU A 119 6.40 10.44 20.10
CA GLU A 119 7.78 10.86 19.84
C GLU A 119 8.75 9.66 19.76
N GLY A 120 9.64 9.70 18.78
CA GLY A 120 10.61 8.63 18.50
C GLY A 120 10.07 7.43 17.71
N ARG A 121 8.75 7.21 17.69
CA ARG A 121 8.09 6.14 16.92
C ARG A 121 7.46 6.66 15.63
N ASP A 122 6.69 7.73 15.73
CA ASP A 122 5.90 8.28 14.62
C ASP A 122 6.72 9.28 13.81
N LEU A 123 6.65 9.16 12.48
CA LEU A 123 7.41 9.98 11.53
C LEU A 123 6.48 10.48 10.42
N TRP A 124 6.56 11.75 10.05
CA TRP A 124 5.82 12.27 8.90
C TRP A 124 6.46 11.81 7.59
N TRP A 125 5.64 11.31 6.67
CA TRP A 125 6.06 10.90 5.32
C TRP A 125 6.83 12.01 4.58
N SER A 126 6.33 13.26 4.65
CA SER A 126 6.98 14.42 4.03
C SER A 126 8.41 14.60 4.53
N ASP A 127 8.58 14.50 5.85
CA ASP A 127 9.83 14.86 6.51
C ASP A 127 10.92 13.83 6.24
N VAL A 128 10.54 12.57 6.08
CA VAL A 128 11.48 11.49 5.76
C VAL A 128 11.82 11.45 4.27
N ILE A 129 10.83 11.64 3.39
CA ILE A 129 11.06 11.53 1.94
C ILE A 129 11.83 12.74 1.37
N GLU A 130 11.69 13.93 1.96
CA GLU A 130 12.40 15.13 1.53
C GLU A 130 13.90 15.08 1.84
N LYS A 131 14.30 14.34 2.88
CA LYS A 131 15.69 14.22 3.32
C LYS A 131 16.46 13.15 2.56
N SER A 132 15.78 12.13 2.03
CA SER A 132 16.43 10.99 1.37
C SER A 132 16.79 11.28 -0.10
N SER A 133 17.83 10.60 -0.59
CA SER A 133 18.30 10.71 -1.97
C SER A 133 17.26 10.21 -2.99
N ALA A 134 17.21 10.86 -4.15
CA ALA A 134 16.43 10.43 -5.31
C ALA A 134 17.07 9.28 -6.11
N ASP A 135 18.31 8.92 -5.78
CA ASP A 135 19.05 7.82 -6.41
C ASP A 135 19.10 6.63 -5.45
N HIS A 136 18.89 5.42 -5.99
CA HIS A 136 18.88 4.17 -5.25
C HIS A 136 19.06 3.01 -6.23
N GLN A 137 20.01 2.12 -5.99
CA GLN A 137 20.17 0.89 -6.78
C GLN A 137 19.23 -0.20 -6.24
N PRO A 138 18.34 -0.80 -7.07
CA PRO A 138 17.43 -1.84 -6.59
C PRO A 138 18.22 -3.07 -6.10
N GLU A 139 17.73 -3.71 -5.04
CA GLU A 139 18.29 -4.95 -4.51
C GLU A 139 18.08 -6.09 -5.50
N GLU A 140 19.09 -6.94 -5.69
CA GLU A 140 18.97 -8.14 -6.50
C GLU A 140 18.16 -9.22 -5.75
N MET A 141 17.14 -9.76 -6.41
CA MET A 141 16.20 -10.71 -5.82
C MET A 141 16.21 -12.03 -6.61
N ASN A 142 16.17 -13.16 -5.90
CA ASN A 142 15.87 -14.43 -6.53
C ASN A 142 14.40 -14.47 -6.96
N ALA A 143 14.09 -15.26 -7.99
CA ALA A 143 12.71 -15.44 -8.44
C ALA A 143 11.78 -15.94 -7.31
N GLU A 144 12.30 -16.75 -6.40
CA GLU A 144 11.57 -17.31 -5.26
C GLU A 144 11.69 -16.48 -3.97
N ASP A 145 12.38 -15.34 -3.99
CA ASP A 145 12.38 -14.44 -2.84
C ASP A 145 10.96 -13.85 -2.65
N PRO A 146 10.45 -13.72 -1.42
CA PRO A 146 9.12 -13.19 -1.15
C PRO A 146 8.98 -11.73 -1.61
N LEU A 147 7.86 -11.41 -2.27
CA LEU A 147 7.52 -10.06 -2.70
C LEU A 147 6.53 -9.40 -1.74
N PHE A 148 5.46 -10.11 -1.39
CA PHE A 148 4.43 -9.60 -0.48
C PHE A 148 3.66 -10.72 0.22
N ILE A 149 3.01 -10.33 1.32
CA ILE A 149 2.03 -11.13 2.03
C ILE A 149 0.68 -10.44 1.91
N LEU A 150 -0.35 -11.15 1.45
CA LEU A 150 -1.71 -10.64 1.41
C LEU A 150 -2.65 -11.54 2.20
N TYR A 151 -3.24 -10.97 3.25
CA TYR A 151 -4.11 -11.70 4.15
C TYR A 151 -5.51 -11.90 3.59
N THR A 152 -5.98 -13.14 3.58
CA THR A 152 -7.33 -13.51 3.14
C THR A 152 -8.17 -14.05 4.30
N SER A 153 -9.50 -13.97 4.18
CA SER A 153 -10.43 -14.58 5.13
C SER A 153 -10.35 -16.11 5.02
N GLY A 154 -9.62 -16.75 5.93
CA GLY A 154 -9.57 -18.21 6.01
C GLY A 154 -10.91 -18.78 6.50
N SER A 155 -11.26 -19.99 6.08
CA SER A 155 -12.44 -20.73 6.54
C SER A 155 -12.42 -21.07 8.04
N THR A 156 -11.24 -21.00 8.67
CA THR A 156 -10.99 -21.36 10.08
C THR A 156 -10.98 -20.15 11.02
N GLY A 157 -11.43 -18.98 10.57
CA GLY A 157 -11.56 -17.75 11.38
C GLY A 157 -10.27 -16.94 11.58
N LYS A 158 -9.09 -17.57 11.56
CA LYS A 158 -7.80 -16.85 11.54
C LYS A 158 -7.43 -16.42 10.10
N PRO A 159 -7.09 -15.14 9.85
CA PRO A 159 -6.58 -14.70 8.56
C PRO A 159 -5.33 -15.50 8.16
N LYS A 160 -5.22 -15.88 6.88
CA LYS A 160 -4.04 -16.58 6.35
C LYS A 160 -3.24 -15.62 5.48
N GLY A 161 -1.97 -15.40 5.82
CA GLY A 161 -1.04 -14.62 5.01
C GLY A 161 -0.65 -15.40 3.75
N VAL A 162 -1.19 -15.03 2.60
CA VAL A 162 -0.82 -15.64 1.31
C VAL A 162 0.45 -14.96 0.84
N LEU A 163 1.54 -15.72 0.75
CA LEU A 163 2.83 -15.25 0.28
C LEU A 163 2.94 -15.44 -1.24
N HIS A 164 3.37 -14.39 -1.93
CA HIS A 164 3.73 -14.46 -3.35
C HIS A 164 5.22 -14.16 -3.52
N THR A 165 5.89 -14.94 -4.36
CA THR A 165 7.30 -14.76 -4.71
C THR A 165 7.47 -13.81 -5.90
N THR A 166 8.66 -13.26 -6.06
CA THR A 166 8.94 -12.13 -6.96
C THR A 166 8.77 -12.48 -8.44
N GLY A 167 9.49 -13.49 -8.93
CA GLY A 167 9.59 -13.77 -10.37
C GLY A 167 8.28 -14.28 -10.96
N GLY A 168 7.75 -15.36 -10.39
CA GLY A 168 6.53 -16.00 -10.89
C GLY A 168 5.30 -15.08 -10.85
N TYR A 169 5.13 -14.32 -9.76
CA TYR A 169 4.01 -13.38 -9.63
C TYR A 169 4.08 -12.25 -10.66
N LEU A 170 5.26 -11.65 -10.86
CA LEU A 170 5.42 -10.53 -11.79
C LEU A 170 5.20 -10.98 -13.24
N VAL A 171 5.74 -12.15 -13.63
CA VAL A 171 5.49 -12.75 -14.94
C VAL A 171 4.00 -13.00 -15.14
N TYR A 172 3.32 -13.58 -14.15
CA TYR A 172 1.88 -13.80 -14.21
C TYR A 172 1.12 -12.48 -14.42
N ALA A 173 1.33 -11.49 -13.55
CA ALA A 173 0.59 -10.23 -13.58
C ALA A 173 0.82 -9.45 -14.88
N ALA A 174 2.06 -9.38 -15.37
CA ALA A 174 2.39 -8.72 -16.64
C ALA A 174 1.79 -9.47 -17.84
N THR A 175 1.88 -10.80 -17.85
CA THR A 175 1.35 -11.63 -18.95
C THR A 175 -0.17 -11.54 -19.03
N THR A 176 -0.86 -11.71 -17.91
CA THR A 176 -2.33 -11.61 -17.90
C THR A 176 -2.78 -10.18 -18.16
N PHE A 177 -2.09 -9.17 -17.65
CA PHE A 177 -2.39 -7.78 -18.00
C PHE A 177 -2.30 -7.55 -19.51
N LYS A 178 -1.18 -7.95 -20.13
CA LYS A 178 -0.97 -7.78 -21.57
C LYS A 178 -2.01 -8.51 -22.42
N TYR A 179 -2.26 -9.79 -22.17
CA TYR A 179 -3.05 -10.61 -23.09
C TYR A 179 -4.54 -10.70 -22.73
N VAL A 180 -4.92 -10.56 -21.46
CA VAL A 180 -6.35 -10.66 -21.06
C VAL A 180 -7.03 -9.30 -21.18
N PHE A 181 -6.34 -8.23 -20.80
CA PHE A 181 -6.86 -6.86 -20.95
C PHE A 181 -6.49 -6.23 -22.30
N ASP A 182 -5.80 -6.99 -23.16
CA ASP A 182 -5.39 -6.59 -24.50
C ASP A 182 -4.70 -5.21 -24.51
N TYR A 183 -3.76 -5.02 -23.58
CA TYR A 183 -3.07 -3.74 -23.41
C TYR A 183 -2.16 -3.44 -24.59
N HIS A 184 -2.30 -2.22 -25.13
CA HIS A 184 -1.44 -1.65 -26.14
C HIS A 184 -0.66 -0.44 -25.59
N PRO A 185 0.54 -0.13 -26.12
CA PRO A 185 1.26 1.08 -25.75
C PRO A 185 0.37 2.32 -25.82
N ASP A 186 0.51 3.19 -24.84
CA ASP A 186 -0.25 4.43 -24.64
C ASP A 186 -1.70 4.27 -24.15
N ASP A 187 -2.19 3.05 -23.95
CA ASP A 187 -3.47 2.84 -23.27
C ASP A 187 -3.44 3.37 -21.83
N ILE A 188 -4.54 4.00 -21.43
CA ILE A 188 -4.80 4.40 -20.04
C ILE A 188 -5.69 3.34 -19.41
N TYR A 189 -5.12 2.61 -18.45
CA TYR A 189 -5.81 1.55 -17.75
C TYR A 189 -6.41 2.04 -16.43
N TRP A 190 -7.65 1.66 -16.16
CA TRP A 190 -8.34 2.02 -14.92
C TRP A 190 -8.89 0.79 -14.20
N CYS A 191 -8.18 0.37 -13.16
CA CYS A 191 -8.70 -0.57 -12.18
C CYS A 191 -9.31 0.20 -11.01
N THR A 192 -10.58 -0.09 -10.69
CA THR A 192 -11.30 0.55 -9.58
C THR A 192 -11.14 -0.19 -8.25
N ALA A 193 -10.39 -1.29 -8.24
CA ALA A 193 -10.12 -2.08 -7.04
C ALA A 193 -9.17 -1.34 -6.09
N ASP A 194 -9.28 -1.67 -4.81
CA ASP A 194 -8.42 -1.13 -3.78
C ASP A 194 -7.13 -1.96 -3.66
N VAL A 195 -6.00 -1.32 -3.38
CA VAL A 195 -4.69 -1.99 -3.21
C VAL A 195 -4.68 -2.97 -2.05
N GLY A 196 -5.61 -2.88 -1.09
CA GLY A 196 -5.80 -3.88 -0.03
C GLY A 196 -6.31 -5.24 -0.52
N TRP A 197 -6.55 -5.42 -1.82
CA TRP A 197 -6.98 -6.69 -2.42
C TRP A 197 -6.04 -7.13 -3.55
N VAL A 198 -6.10 -8.41 -3.90
CA VAL A 198 -5.23 -9.00 -4.92
C VAL A 198 -5.43 -8.35 -6.29
N THR A 199 -6.65 -7.93 -6.62
CA THR A 199 -6.94 -7.21 -7.88
C THR A 199 -6.21 -5.87 -7.94
N GLY A 200 -6.11 -5.15 -6.82
CA GLY A 200 -5.34 -3.92 -6.74
C GLY A 200 -3.83 -4.17 -6.87
N HIS A 201 -3.31 -5.22 -6.22
CA HIS A 201 -1.90 -5.60 -6.40
C HIS A 201 -1.59 -5.93 -7.87
N SER A 202 -2.31 -6.91 -8.43
CA SER A 202 -2.02 -7.45 -9.75
C SER A 202 -2.32 -6.47 -10.87
N TYR A 203 -3.47 -5.81 -10.81
CA TYR A 203 -4.01 -5.10 -11.96
C TYR A 203 -4.11 -3.59 -11.76
N LEU A 204 -4.04 -3.05 -10.55
CA LEU A 204 -3.84 -1.60 -10.41
C LEU A 204 -2.36 -1.23 -10.47
N LEU A 205 -1.48 -2.06 -9.89
CA LEU A 205 -0.06 -1.74 -9.73
C LEU A 205 0.86 -2.59 -10.60
N TYR A 206 1.08 -3.86 -10.23
CA TYR A 206 2.20 -4.65 -10.77
C TYR A 206 2.11 -4.91 -12.27
N GLY A 207 0.98 -5.46 -12.74
CA GLY A 207 0.78 -5.80 -14.15
C GLY A 207 0.90 -4.58 -15.07
N PRO A 208 0.11 -3.51 -14.87
CA PRO A 208 0.20 -2.30 -15.71
C PRO A 208 1.59 -1.68 -15.72
N LEU A 209 2.20 -1.48 -14.55
CA LEU A 209 3.51 -0.82 -14.48
C LEU A 209 4.63 -1.69 -15.06
N ALA A 210 4.57 -3.02 -14.92
CA ALA A 210 5.51 -3.92 -15.57
C ALA A 210 5.41 -3.90 -17.09
N CYS A 211 4.24 -3.59 -17.64
CA CYS A 211 4.01 -3.39 -19.07
C CYS A 211 4.21 -1.94 -19.55
N GLY A 212 4.64 -1.03 -18.66
CA GLY A 212 4.85 0.38 -18.99
C GLY A 212 3.57 1.20 -19.21
N ALA A 213 2.42 0.70 -18.72
CA ALA A 213 1.13 1.35 -18.89
C ALA A 213 0.94 2.57 -17.97
N THR A 214 0.04 3.46 -18.37
CA THR A 214 -0.51 4.48 -17.48
C THR A 214 -1.66 3.87 -16.68
N THR A 215 -1.56 3.86 -15.35
CA THR A 215 -2.60 3.33 -14.45
C THR A 215 -3.24 4.44 -13.61
N LEU A 216 -4.57 4.41 -13.47
CA LEU A 216 -5.33 5.39 -12.68
C LEU A 216 -5.66 4.86 -11.28
N MET A 217 -5.10 5.51 -10.26
CA MET A 217 -5.44 5.24 -8.86
C MET A 217 -6.51 6.22 -8.35
N PHE A 218 -7.69 5.69 -8.04
CA PHE A 218 -8.85 6.51 -7.67
C PHE A 218 -9.17 6.46 -6.16
N GLY A 219 -8.92 7.57 -5.46
CA GLY A 219 -9.37 7.78 -4.08
C GLY A 219 -10.75 8.44 -4.02
N ARG A 220 -11.79 7.70 -3.62
CA ARG A 220 -13.18 8.23 -3.53
C ARG A 220 -13.33 9.33 -2.47
N ARG A 221 -13.17 10.60 -2.86
CA ARG A 221 -13.35 11.78 -1.99
C ARG A 221 -14.83 12.19 -1.78
N ALA A 222 -15.73 11.91 -2.72
CA ALA A 222 -17.15 12.26 -2.63
C ALA A 222 -18.05 11.17 -3.24
N LYS A 223 -19.36 11.17 -2.92
CA LYS A 223 -20.36 10.58 -3.82
C LYS A 223 -20.27 11.36 -5.13
N LEU A 224 -20.17 10.68 -6.28
CA LEU A 224 -20.51 11.31 -7.55
C LEU A 224 -21.97 11.76 -7.40
N ALA A 225 -22.20 13.05 -7.16
CA ALA A 225 -23.53 13.62 -7.28
C ALA A 225 -23.87 13.63 -8.77
N ASP A 226 -24.93 12.91 -9.12
CA ASP A 226 -25.76 13.05 -10.32
C ASP A 226 -25.09 13.64 -11.57
N ALA A 227 -24.29 12.84 -12.29
CA ALA A 227 -23.78 13.22 -13.61
C ALA A 227 -24.72 12.82 -14.78
N CYS A 228 -25.96 12.41 -14.51
CA CYS A 228 -26.92 11.99 -15.55
C CYS A 228 -28.31 12.65 -15.45
N ALA A 229 -28.53 13.65 -14.60
CA ALA A 229 -29.88 14.21 -14.39
C ALA A 229 -30.20 15.50 -15.18
N ASP A 230 -29.24 16.11 -15.90
CA ASP A 230 -29.46 17.39 -16.60
C ASP A 230 -29.53 17.28 -18.15
N GLY A 231 -29.79 16.08 -18.69
CA GLY A 231 -29.81 15.84 -20.14
C GLY A 231 -31.19 15.59 -20.78
N ALA A 232 -32.27 15.47 -20.01
CA ALA A 232 -33.60 15.12 -20.54
C ALA A 232 -34.64 16.19 -20.17
N GLY A 233 -34.56 17.33 -20.82
CA GLY A 233 -35.50 18.44 -20.65
C GLY A 233 -35.37 19.48 -21.75
N GLY A 234 -35.61 19.08 -23.00
CA GLY A 234 -35.62 19.99 -24.14
C GLY A 234 -35.95 19.26 -25.44
N GLY A 235 -37.23 19.29 -25.83
CA GLY A 235 -37.77 18.67 -27.04
C GLY A 235 -39.27 18.44 -26.91
#